data_AF-A0A640XN25-F1
#
_entry.id   AF-A0A640XN25-F1
#
_cell.length_a   1.000
_cell.length_b   1.000
_cell.length_c   1.000
_cell.angle_alpha   90.00
_cell.angle_beta   90.00
_cell.angle_gamma   90.00
#
_symmetry.space_group_name_H-M   'P 1'
#
loop_
_entity.id
_entity.type
_entity.pdbx_description
1 polymer ?
#
loop_
_entity_poly.entity_id
_entity_poly.type
_entity_poly.pdbx_seq_one_letter_code
_entity_poly.pdbx_strand_id
1 'polypeptide(L)'
;MKINEIFKSIQGETSYAGLPCTFIRITGCNLRCSYCDTTYAYEEGMEMSIGSILERVAGFKTKLVCITGGEPLSDKDTPLLIDELLDKNYTVLVETNGSYDIRTIPQKSIKIMDIKCPDSHMSHLMYWQNIHYLMKSDEVKFVLHSRKDYDWSKEVIEKYRLSDITIVQWILEDNLNVRFQLQLHKYIWEPQTRGV
;
A
#
# COMPACT_ATOMS: atom_id res chain seq x y z
N MET A 1 6.25 1.32 18.72
CA MET A 1 5.69 1.59 17.38
C MET A 1 4.32 2.19 17.58
N LYS A 2 4.04 3.30 16.91
CA LYS A 2 2.74 3.96 17.02
C LYS A 2 1.77 3.37 15.99
N ILE A 3 0.70 2.77 16.47
CA ILE A 3 -0.29 2.06 15.65
C ILE A 3 -1.61 2.82 15.68
N ASN A 4 -2.13 3.13 14.49
CA ASN A 4 -3.42 3.79 14.35
C ASN A 4 -4.56 2.80 14.55
N GLU A 5 -4.55 1.68 13.82
CA GLU A 5 -5.58 0.65 13.91
C GLU A 5 -5.05 -0.74 13.52
N ILE A 6 -5.64 -1.79 14.12
CA ILE A 6 -5.45 -3.18 13.72
C ILE A 6 -6.83 -3.83 13.64
N PHE A 7 -7.20 -4.29 12.46
CA PHE A 7 -8.53 -4.81 12.17
C PHE A 7 -8.47 -5.92 11.12
N LYS A 8 -9.57 -6.69 11.01
CA LYS A 8 -9.74 -7.74 10.01
C LYS A 8 -10.75 -7.27 8.98
N SER A 9 -10.40 -7.41 7.71
CA SER A 9 -11.30 -7.18 6.60
C SER A 9 -10.93 -8.05 5.39
N ILE A 10 -11.25 -7.59 4.19
CA ILE A 10 -10.93 -8.14 2.88
C ILE A 10 -9.94 -7.17 2.22
N GLN A 11 -8.87 -7.68 1.59
CA GLN A 11 -8.00 -6.84 0.77
C GLN A 11 -8.82 -6.28 -0.41
N GLY A 12 -8.82 -4.97 -0.58
CA GLY A 12 -9.64 -4.28 -1.57
C GLY A 12 -8.95 -4.03 -2.91
N GLU A 13 -7.62 -4.17 -2.96
CA GLU A 13 -6.78 -3.80 -4.11
C GLU A 13 -5.76 -4.92 -4.43
N THR A 14 -4.96 -4.76 -5.48
CA THR A 14 -3.85 -5.67 -5.88
C THR A 14 -4.30 -7.07 -6.29
N SER A 15 -3.35 -7.94 -6.63
CA SER A 15 -3.65 -9.35 -6.96
C SER A 15 -4.32 -10.13 -5.81
N TYR A 16 -4.30 -9.58 -4.59
CA TYR A 16 -4.89 -10.13 -3.37
C TYR A 16 -6.33 -9.66 -3.09
N ALA A 17 -6.91 -8.83 -3.97
CA ALA A 17 -8.27 -8.31 -3.81
C ALA A 17 -9.29 -9.45 -3.59
N GLY A 18 -10.16 -9.31 -2.58
CA GLY A 18 -11.17 -10.30 -2.21
C GLY A 18 -10.75 -11.29 -1.11
N LEU A 19 -9.48 -11.31 -0.69
CA LEU A 19 -9.00 -12.25 0.33
C LEU A 19 -9.14 -11.69 1.76
N PRO A 20 -9.51 -12.53 2.76
CA PRO A 20 -9.48 -12.14 4.17
C PRO A 20 -8.09 -11.73 4.64
N CYS A 21 -7.97 -10.52 5.14
CA CYS A 21 -6.72 -9.87 5.47
C CYS A 21 -6.80 -9.19 6.84
N THR A 22 -5.74 -9.30 7.64
CA THR A 22 -5.56 -8.42 8.81
C THR A 22 -4.74 -7.22 8.41
N PHE A 23 -5.28 -6.04 8.66
CA PHE A 23 -4.58 -4.78 8.41
C PHE A 23 -3.91 -4.30 9.69
N ILE A 24 -2.66 -3.88 9.56
CA ILE A 24 -1.90 -3.17 10.59
C ILE A 24 -1.63 -1.79 10.02
N ARG A 25 -2.31 -0.77 10.53
CA ARG A 25 -2.13 0.61 10.12
C ARG A 25 -1.19 1.33 11.08
N ILE A 26 0.00 1.67 10.61
CA ILE A 26 1.00 2.43 11.36
C ILE A 26 0.58 3.91 11.39
N THR A 27 1.01 4.65 12.40
CA THR A 27 0.79 6.10 12.48
C THR A 27 1.99 6.86 11.92
N GLY A 28 1.73 7.95 11.20
CA GLY A 28 2.73 8.86 10.67
C GLY A 28 2.91 8.69 9.18
N CYS A 29 3.05 9.80 8.45
CA CYS A 29 3.39 9.81 7.02
C CYS A 29 4.27 11.02 6.73
N ASN A 30 5.26 10.86 5.86
CA ASN A 30 6.10 11.96 5.39
C ASN A 30 5.46 12.75 4.23
N LEU A 31 4.39 12.24 3.61
CA LEU A 31 3.68 12.91 2.52
C LEU A 31 2.35 13.53 3.00
N ARG A 32 1.85 14.51 2.25
CA ARG A 32 0.54 15.15 2.48
C ARG A 32 -0.28 15.19 1.19
N CYS A 33 -0.55 14.01 0.64
CA CYS A 33 -1.26 13.87 -0.62
C CYS A 33 -2.62 14.58 -0.55
N SER A 34 -2.94 15.38 -1.57
CA SER A 34 -4.19 16.16 -1.67
C SER A 34 -5.46 15.32 -1.51
N TYR A 35 -5.42 14.07 -1.98
CA TYR A 35 -6.54 13.12 -1.99
C TYR A 35 -6.43 12.00 -0.95
N CYS A 36 -5.60 12.17 0.09
CA CYS A 36 -5.45 11.14 1.12
C CYS A 36 -6.78 10.86 1.82
N ASP A 37 -7.25 9.62 1.78
CA ASP A 37 -8.48 9.18 2.45
C ASP A 37 -8.24 8.78 3.92
N THR A 38 -6.98 8.70 4.34
CA THR A 38 -6.55 8.21 5.66
C THR A 38 -5.77 9.28 6.45
N THR A 39 -6.19 10.55 6.36
CA THR A 39 -5.49 11.67 7.04
C THR A 39 -5.41 11.52 8.56
N TYR A 40 -6.36 10.79 9.16
CA TYR A 40 -6.36 10.46 10.58
C TYR A 40 -5.13 9.65 11.01
N ALA A 41 -4.56 8.84 10.12
CA ALA A 41 -3.34 8.07 10.38
C ALA A 41 -2.06 8.92 10.40
N TYR A 42 -2.13 10.24 10.14
CA TYR A 42 -0.95 11.11 10.28
C TYR A 42 -0.53 11.31 11.73
N GLU A 43 -1.48 11.32 12.68
CA GLU A 43 -1.21 11.69 14.06
C GLU A 43 -1.90 10.79 15.09
N GLU A 44 -3.09 10.27 14.80
CA GLU A 44 -3.84 9.41 15.72
C GLU A 44 -3.15 8.04 15.86
N GLY A 45 -3.15 7.47 17.07
CA GLY A 45 -2.67 6.11 17.32
C GLY A 45 -2.15 5.92 18.74
N MET A 46 -1.86 4.67 19.07
CA MET A 46 -1.36 4.25 20.39
C MET A 46 -0.01 3.56 20.25
N GLU A 47 0.88 3.79 21.21
CA GLU A 47 2.11 3.00 21.29
C GLU A 47 1.79 1.54 21.60
N MET A 48 2.32 0.66 20.76
CA MET A 48 2.21 -0.78 20.93
C MET A 48 3.59 -1.42 20.80
N SER A 49 3.81 -2.47 21.61
CA SER A 49 4.94 -3.37 21.42
C SER A 49 4.66 -4.32 20.25
N ILE A 50 5.71 -4.78 19.56
CA ILE A 50 5.58 -5.80 18.51
C ILE A 50 4.88 -7.05 19.04
N GLY A 51 5.19 -7.49 20.27
CA GLY A 51 4.50 -8.62 20.90
C GLY A 51 2.98 -8.44 20.99
N SER A 52 2.53 -7.27 21.45
CA SER A 52 1.10 -6.94 21.54
C SER A 52 0.42 -6.84 20.16
N ILE A 53 1.15 -6.37 19.15
CA ILE A 53 0.66 -6.34 17.76
C ILE A 53 0.46 -7.79 17.27
N LEU A 54 1.46 -8.66 17.44
CA LEU A 54 1.41 -10.06 17.02
C LEU A 54 0.28 -10.84 17.71
N GLU A 55 0.07 -10.63 19.01
CA GLU A 55 -1.04 -11.23 19.77
C GLU A 55 -2.40 -10.81 19.18
N ARG A 56 -2.58 -9.52 18.88
CA ARG A 56 -3.81 -9.00 18.28
C ARG A 56 -4.03 -9.56 16.87
N VAL A 57 -2.98 -9.64 16.06
CA VAL A 57 -3.03 -10.23 14.71
C VAL A 57 -3.46 -11.70 14.77
N ALA A 58 -2.88 -12.49 15.69
CA ALA A 58 -3.21 -13.89 15.87
C ALA A 58 -4.70 -14.12 16.21
N GLY A 59 -5.33 -13.19 16.94
CA GLY A 59 -6.75 -13.23 17.28
C GLY A 59 -7.70 -13.19 16.08
N PHE A 60 -7.28 -12.61 14.94
CA PHE A 60 -8.13 -12.45 13.76
C PHE A 60 -8.24 -13.69 12.87
N LYS A 61 -7.39 -14.70 13.07
CA LYS A 61 -7.42 -15.99 12.34
C LYS A 61 -7.39 -15.82 10.82
N THR A 62 -6.57 -14.91 10.32
CA THR A 62 -6.24 -14.73 8.90
C THR A 62 -4.81 -15.25 8.64
N LYS A 63 -4.47 -15.51 7.38
CA LYS A 63 -3.09 -15.83 6.96
C LYS A 63 -2.41 -14.71 6.20
N LEU A 64 -3.20 -13.79 5.66
CA LEU A 64 -2.74 -12.60 4.97
C LEU A 64 -2.75 -11.43 5.94
N VAL A 65 -1.63 -10.72 6.01
CA VAL A 65 -1.47 -9.49 6.79
C VAL A 65 -1.00 -8.38 5.85
N CYS A 66 -1.66 -7.24 5.87
CA CYS A 66 -1.24 -6.04 5.14
C CYS A 66 -0.77 -4.99 6.14
N ILE A 67 0.49 -4.61 6.06
CA ILE A 67 1.05 -3.49 6.80
C ILE A 67 0.95 -2.24 5.93
N THR A 68 0.35 -1.18 6.47
CA THR A 68 0.00 0.04 5.73
C THR A 68 0.01 1.26 6.66
N GLY A 69 -0.33 2.43 6.12
CA GLY A 69 -0.75 3.66 6.81
C GLY A 69 0.26 4.32 7.74
N GLY A 70 0.12 5.62 8.02
CA GLY A 70 0.43 6.56 6.96
C GLY A 70 1.50 5.98 6.04
N GLU A 71 2.79 6.21 6.27
CA GLU A 71 3.87 5.50 5.57
C GLU A 71 4.49 4.46 6.49
N PRO A 72 4.39 3.15 6.21
CA PRO A 72 4.91 2.12 7.11
C PRO A 72 6.42 2.23 7.32
N LEU A 73 7.19 2.69 6.33
CA LEU A 73 8.63 2.90 6.47
C LEU A 73 9.03 4.16 7.24
N SER A 74 8.06 4.94 7.73
CA SER A 74 8.34 6.05 8.65
C SER A 74 8.70 5.58 10.07
N ASP A 75 8.29 4.36 10.44
CA ASP A 75 8.69 3.72 11.69
C ASP A 75 9.84 2.73 11.43
N LYS A 76 10.95 2.89 12.17
CA LYS A 76 12.18 2.09 12.02
C LYS A 76 12.01 0.64 12.43
N ASP A 77 11.00 0.32 13.24
CA ASP A 77 10.77 -1.03 13.75
C ASP A 77 9.88 -1.85 12.79
N THR A 78 9.36 -1.25 11.72
CA THR A 78 8.52 -1.92 10.72
C THR A 78 9.18 -3.15 10.07
N PRO A 79 10.47 -3.12 9.66
CA PRO A 79 11.14 -4.33 9.16
C PRO A 79 11.12 -5.49 10.16
N LEU A 80 11.34 -5.21 11.46
CA LEU A 80 11.32 -6.22 12.50
C LEU A 80 9.93 -6.84 12.68
N LEU A 81 8.87 -6.02 12.64
CA LEU A 81 7.49 -6.52 12.66
C LEU A 81 7.19 -7.44 11.47
N ILE A 82 7.69 -7.10 10.27
CA ILE A 82 7.51 -7.91 9.07
C ILE A 82 8.20 -9.27 9.23
N ASP A 83 9.45 -9.29 9.69
CA ASP A 83 10.20 -10.54 9.92
C ASP A 83 9.48 -11.45 10.93
N GLU A 84 9.02 -10.91 12.06
CA GLU A 84 8.27 -11.67 13.08
C GLU A 84 6.96 -12.27 12.53
N LEU A 85 6.28 -11.58 11.63
CA LEU A 85 5.08 -12.10 10.95
C LEU A 85 5.44 -13.21 9.96
N LEU A 86 6.50 -13.03 9.17
CA LEU A 86 6.98 -14.02 8.23
C LEU A 86 7.40 -15.32 8.95
N ASP A 87 8.11 -15.20 10.07
CA ASP A 87 8.54 -16.34 10.90
C ASP A 87 7.36 -17.12 11.51
N LYS A 88 6.21 -16.46 11.67
CA LYS A 88 4.94 -17.08 12.07
C LYS A 88 4.11 -17.62 10.89
N ASN A 89 4.71 -17.71 9.70
CA ASN A 89 4.08 -18.19 8.46
C ASN A 89 2.85 -17.38 8.01
N TYR A 90 2.87 -16.06 8.21
CA TYR A 90 1.93 -15.15 7.54
C TYR A 90 2.45 -14.82 6.13
N THR A 91 1.52 -14.59 5.20
CA THR A 91 1.80 -13.86 3.97
C THR A 91 1.70 -12.38 4.29
N VAL A 92 2.77 -11.61 4.07
CA VAL A 92 2.84 -10.19 4.44
C VAL A 92 2.89 -9.32 3.19
N LEU A 93 1.89 -8.44 3.06
CA LEU A 93 1.85 -7.34 2.11
C LEU A 93 2.31 -6.06 2.80
N VAL A 94 3.05 -5.21 2.09
CA VAL A 94 3.49 -3.90 2.59
C VAL A 94 3.09 -2.82 1.59
N GLU A 95 2.14 -1.97 1.97
CA GLU A 95 1.69 -0.84 1.16
C GLU A 95 2.49 0.42 1.53
N THR A 96 3.38 0.84 0.64
CA THR A 96 4.26 2.01 0.81
C THR A 96 4.03 3.04 -0.28
N ASN A 97 4.22 4.32 0.04
CA ASN A 97 4.17 5.44 -0.90
C ASN A 97 5.43 5.57 -1.76
N GLY A 98 6.45 4.73 -1.55
CA GLY A 98 7.65 4.66 -2.39
C GLY A 98 8.64 5.83 -2.25
N SER A 99 8.50 6.67 -1.22
CA SER A 99 9.44 7.77 -0.92
C SER A 99 10.63 7.35 -0.02
N TYR A 100 10.52 6.21 0.67
CA TYR A 100 11.62 5.60 1.43
C TYR A 100 12.24 4.42 0.68
N ASP A 101 13.46 4.03 1.05
CA ASP A 101 14.18 2.90 0.45
C ASP A 101 13.53 1.55 0.81
N ILE A 102 12.95 0.89 -0.19
CA ILE A 102 12.22 -0.38 -0.01
C ILE A 102 13.14 -1.58 0.27
N ARG A 103 14.47 -1.43 0.13
CA ARG A 103 15.42 -2.51 0.50
C ARG A 103 15.42 -2.81 1.99
N THR A 104 14.92 -1.89 2.81
CA THR A 104 14.70 -2.10 4.24
C THR A 104 13.57 -3.08 4.53
N ILE A 105 12.67 -3.32 3.55
CA ILE A 105 11.57 -4.27 3.68
C ILE A 105 12.10 -5.69 3.47
N PRO A 106 11.84 -6.64 4.39
CA PRO A 106 12.22 -8.04 4.22
C PRO A 106 11.80 -8.62 2.87
N GLN A 107 12.74 -9.27 2.18
CA GLN A 107 12.55 -9.71 0.79
C GLN A 107 11.37 -10.67 0.62
N LYS A 108 11.08 -11.55 1.60
CA LYS A 108 9.98 -12.52 1.50
C LYS A 108 8.58 -11.89 1.55
N SER A 109 8.46 -10.63 1.95
CA SER A 109 7.20 -9.89 1.89
C SER A 109 6.97 -9.29 0.49
N ILE A 110 5.71 -9.04 0.18
CA ILE A 110 5.26 -8.48 -1.09
C ILE A 110 5.08 -6.98 -0.93
N LYS A 111 5.81 -6.20 -1.72
CA LYS A 111 5.71 -4.74 -1.71
C LYS A 111 4.62 -4.33 -2.68
N ILE A 112 3.78 -3.42 -2.24
CA ILE A 112 2.80 -2.72 -3.05
C ILE A 112 3.22 -1.24 -3.02
N MET A 113 3.91 -0.80 -4.06
CA MET A 113 4.44 0.55 -4.13
C MET A 113 3.44 1.46 -4.86
N ASP A 114 2.87 2.41 -4.13
CA ASP A 114 1.95 3.41 -4.65
C ASP A 114 2.72 4.65 -5.13
N ILE A 115 2.97 4.73 -6.44
CA ILE A 115 3.64 5.87 -7.06
C ILE A 115 2.67 7.04 -7.12
N LYS A 116 3.00 8.09 -6.37
CA LYS A 116 2.15 9.27 -6.26
C LYS A 116 2.17 10.09 -7.54
N CYS A 117 1.00 10.23 -8.16
CA CYS A 117 0.79 11.02 -9.37
C CYS A 117 0.82 12.54 -9.10
N PRO A 118 0.99 13.40 -10.12
CA PRO A 118 1.06 14.85 -9.97
C PRO A 118 -0.07 15.49 -9.17
N ASP A 119 -1.31 14.99 -9.27
CA ASP A 119 -2.43 15.59 -8.55
C ASP A 119 -2.37 15.32 -7.04
N SER A 120 -1.54 14.37 -6.58
CA SER A 120 -1.22 14.21 -5.16
C SER A 120 -0.46 15.42 -4.59
N HIS A 121 0.18 16.20 -5.46
CA HIS A 121 1.20 17.22 -5.15
C HIS A 121 2.49 16.68 -4.50
N MET A 122 2.68 15.35 -4.49
CA MET A 122 3.79 14.68 -3.81
C MET A 122 4.69 13.86 -4.76
N SER A 123 4.40 13.84 -6.06
CA SER A 123 5.15 13.04 -7.06
C SER A 123 6.65 13.34 -7.12
N HIS A 124 7.07 14.54 -6.75
CA HIS A 124 8.48 14.95 -6.70
C HIS A 124 9.26 14.35 -5.53
N LEU A 125 8.58 13.71 -4.57
CA LEU A 125 9.18 13.07 -3.39
C LEU A 125 9.39 11.56 -3.56
N MET A 126 9.06 11.01 -4.74
CA MET A 126 9.26 9.60 -5.04
C MET A 126 10.75 9.23 -5.07
N TYR A 127 11.11 8.11 -4.43
CA TYR A 127 12.46 7.57 -4.50
C TYR A 127 12.58 6.57 -5.66
N TRP A 128 12.85 7.10 -6.85
CA TRP A 128 12.81 6.35 -8.12
C TRP A 128 13.76 5.14 -8.19
N GLN A 129 14.82 5.12 -7.38
CA GLN A 129 15.71 3.96 -7.27
C GLN A 129 14.98 2.69 -6.87
N ASN A 130 13.87 2.81 -6.10
CA ASN A 130 13.05 1.69 -5.67
C ASN A 130 12.56 0.80 -6.81
N ILE A 131 12.31 1.35 -8.00
CA ILE A 131 11.86 0.59 -9.16
C ILE A 131 12.82 -0.56 -9.50
N HIS A 132 14.12 -0.35 -9.34
CA HIS A 132 15.14 -1.36 -9.64
C HIS A 132 15.26 -2.45 -8.57
N TYR A 133 14.62 -2.26 -7.41
CA TYR A 133 14.64 -3.20 -6.29
C TYR A 133 13.36 -4.02 -6.18
N LEU A 134 12.34 -3.71 -6.99
CA LEU A 134 11.11 -4.48 -7.08
C LEU A 134 11.39 -5.88 -7.63
N MET A 135 10.73 -6.87 -7.04
CA MET A 135 10.74 -8.25 -7.52
C MET A 135 9.48 -8.54 -8.34
N LYS A 136 9.48 -9.67 -9.04
CA LYS A 136 8.32 -10.11 -9.84
C LYS A 136 7.04 -10.31 -9.02
N SER A 137 7.17 -10.58 -7.72
CA SER A 137 6.04 -10.73 -6.80
C SER A 137 5.47 -9.40 -6.32
N ASP A 138 6.20 -8.29 -6.49
CA ASP A 138 5.80 -6.98 -6.02
C ASP A 138 4.87 -6.30 -7.03
N GLU A 139 4.06 -5.36 -6.56
CA GLU A 139 3.07 -4.67 -7.35
C GLU A 139 3.31 -3.15 -7.29
N VAL A 140 3.06 -2.46 -8.40
CA VAL A 140 3.08 -1.01 -8.46
C VAL A 140 1.67 -0.53 -8.75
N LYS A 141 1.17 0.41 -7.94
CA LYS A 141 -0.13 1.03 -8.14
C LYS A 141 0.01 2.54 -8.31
N PHE A 142 -0.99 3.12 -8.96
CA PHE A 142 -1.12 4.55 -9.15
C PHE A 142 -2.58 4.93 -8.91
N VAL A 143 -2.79 5.97 -8.11
CA VAL A 143 -4.11 6.55 -7.88
C VAL A 143 -4.27 7.74 -8.80
N LEU A 144 -5.20 7.66 -9.75
CA LEU A 144 -5.44 8.70 -10.75
C LEU A 144 -6.65 9.54 -10.40
N HIS A 145 -6.47 10.87 -10.37
CA HIS A 145 -7.55 11.84 -10.17
C HIS A 145 -7.95 12.58 -11.43
N SER A 146 -7.12 12.55 -12.48
CA SER A 146 -7.37 13.28 -13.71
C SER A 146 -6.76 12.60 -14.93
N ARG A 147 -7.09 13.13 -16.12
CA ARG A 147 -6.42 12.75 -17.37
C ARG A 147 -4.93 13.04 -17.34
N LYS A 148 -4.51 14.12 -16.66
CA LYS A 148 -3.09 14.47 -16.50
C LYS A 148 -2.34 13.39 -15.71
N ASP A 149 -2.93 12.87 -14.63
CA ASP A 149 -2.34 11.77 -13.89
C ASP A 149 -2.21 10.51 -14.77
N TYR A 150 -3.21 10.22 -15.60
CA TYR A 150 -3.17 9.10 -16.54
C TYR A 150 -2.04 9.24 -17.56
N ASP A 151 -1.99 10.36 -18.29
CA ASP A 151 -0.96 10.58 -19.31
C ASP A 151 0.45 10.54 -18.67
N TRP A 152 0.61 11.16 -17.50
CA TRP A 152 1.87 11.09 -16.74
C TRP A 152 2.24 9.66 -16.33
N SER A 153 1.27 8.87 -15.89
CA SER A 153 1.50 7.51 -15.45
C SER A 153 1.93 6.59 -16.61
N LYS A 154 1.40 6.81 -17.82
CA LYS A 154 1.87 6.15 -19.06
C LYS A 154 3.34 6.42 -19.33
N GLU A 155 3.76 7.68 -19.22
CA GLU A 155 5.16 8.05 -19.42
C GLU A 155 6.08 7.35 -18.40
N VAL A 156 5.64 7.23 -17.15
CA VAL A 156 6.37 6.50 -16.10
C VAL A 156 6.46 5.01 -16.42
N ILE A 157 5.35 4.38 -16.81
CA ILE A 157 5.32 2.97 -17.23
C ILE A 157 6.29 2.74 -18.38
N GLU A 158 6.21 3.53 -19.44
CA GLU A 158 7.06 3.35 -20.62
C GLU A 158 8.53 3.52 -20.26
N LYS A 159 8.86 4.57 -19.50
CA LYS A 159 10.22 4.87 -19.04
C LYS A 159 10.82 3.72 -18.23
N TYR A 160 10.05 3.09 -17.36
CA TYR A 160 10.52 2.07 -16.42
C TYR A 160 10.09 0.64 -16.79
N ARG A 161 9.39 0.47 -17.91
CA ARG A 161 8.81 -0.80 -18.38
C ARG A 161 7.96 -1.50 -17.32
N LEU A 162 7.16 -0.73 -16.60
CA LEU A 162 6.21 -1.26 -15.62
C LEU A 162 5.02 -1.90 -16.35
N SER A 163 4.32 -2.83 -15.70
CA SER A 163 3.16 -3.49 -16.27
C SER A 163 1.93 -3.23 -15.40
N ASP A 164 1.41 -2.00 -15.35
CA ASP A 164 0.05 -1.71 -14.83
C ASP A 164 -0.43 -0.28 -15.16
N ILE A 165 -1.77 -0.04 -15.23
CA ILE A 165 -2.59 1.20 -15.04
C ILE A 165 -3.85 1.44 -15.97
N THR A 166 -5.01 1.59 -15.27
CA THR A 166 -6.29 2.39 -15.31
C THR A 166 -7.10 2.94 -16.51
N ILE A 167 -8.40 3.12 -16.20
CA ILE A 167 -9.58 3.64 -16.91
C ILE A 167 -9.89 2.78 -18.12
N VAL A 168 -10.87 1.91 -17.94
CA VAL A 168 -11.21 0.82 -18.85
C VAL A 168 -11.20 1.28 -20.31
N GLN A 169 -11.80 2.43 -20.61
CA GLN A 169 -11.81 2.95 -21.97
C GLN A 169 -10.40 3.32 -22.48
N TRP A 170 -9.59 4.02 -21.69
CA TRP A 170 -8.24 4.41 -22.12
C TRP A 170 -7.29 3.22 -22.18
N ILE A 171 -7.40 2.23 -21.28
CA ILE A 171 -6.68 0.94 -21.38
C ILE A 171 -6.97 0.27 -22.71
N LEU A 172 -8.26 0.21 -23.08
CA LEU A 172 -8.70 -0.45 -24.30
C LEU A 172 -8.27 0.34 -25.55
N GLU A 173 -8.37 1.67 -25.53
CA GLU A 173 -7.92 2.55 -26.62
C GLU A 173 -6.41 2.45 -26.84
N ASP A 174 -5.62 2.44 -25.77
CA ASP A 174 -4.16 2.41 -25.81
C ASP A 174 -3.57 0.99 -25.84
N ASN A 175 -4.41 -0.05 -25.76
CA ASN A 175 -4.02 -1.47 -25.72
C ASN A 175 -2.97 -1.80 -24.64
N LEU A 176 -3.12 -1.24 -23.44
CA LEU A 176 -2.17 -1.44 -22.35
C LEU A 176 -2.32 -2.85 -21.74
N ASN A 177 -1.20 -3.54 -21.52
CA ASN A 177 -1.18 -4.85 -20.83
C ASN A 177 -1.14 -4.66 -19.31
N VAL A 178 -2.30 -4.33 -18.74
CA VAL A 178 -2.43 -3.83 -17.37
C VAL A 178 -3.73 -4.27 -16.72
N ARG A 179 -3.79 -4.28 -15.38
CA ARG A 179 -5.02 -4.57 -14.64
C ARG A 179 -5.72 -3.29 -14.15
N PHE A 180 -6.99 -3.14 -14.51
CA PHE A 180 -7.87 -2.17 -13.84
C PHE A 180 -8.38 -2.77 -12.53
N GLN A 181 -8.32 -1.99 -11.44
CA GLN A 181 -8.87 -2.38 -10.15
C GLN A 181 -9.65 -1.24 -9.51
N LEU A 182 -10.81 -1.60 -8.95
CA LEU A 182 -11.56 -0.74 -8.06
C LEU A 182 -11.05 -0.94 -6.62
N GLN A 183 -11.21 0.07 -5.78
CA GLN A 183 -11.07 -0.08 -4.34
C GLN A 183 -12.30 -0.84 -3.81
N LEU A 184 -12.27 -2.18 -3.88
CA LEU A 184 -13.44 -3.03 -3.65
C LEU A 184 -14.12 -2.77 -2.30
N HIS A 185 -13.33 -2.47 -1.26
CA HIS A 185 -13.83 -2.18 0.08
C HIS A 185 -14.80 -0.98 0.12
N LYS A 186 -14.61 0.04 -0.74
CA LYS A 186 -15.50 1.23 -0.81
C LYS A 186 -16.87 0.95 -1.41
N TYR A 187 -17.08 -0.23 -1.97
CA TYR A 187 -18.39 -0.69 -2.48
C TYR A 187 -19.07 -1.67 -1.54
N ILE A 188 -18.32 -2.28 -0.61
CA ILE A 188 -18.85 -3.22 0.40
C ILE A 188 -19.29 -2.44 1.64
N TRP A 189 -18.51 -1.46 2.06
CA TRP A 189 -18.80 -0.58 3.20
C TRP A 189 -18.95 0.87 2.75
N GLU A 190 -19.66 1.66 3.56
CA GLU A 190 -19.77 3.10 3.32
C GLU A 190 -18.36 3.73 3.25
N PRO A 191 -18.05 4.60 2.27
CA PRO A 191 -16.68 5.05 2.02
C PRO A 191 -15.97 5.76 3.19
N GLN A 192 -16.72 6.25 4.18
CA GLN A 192 -16.18 6.89 5.38
C GLN A 192 -16.00 5.93 6.58
N THR A 193 -16.36 4.65 6.42
CA THR A 193 -16.22 3.65 7.49
C THR A 193 -14.75 3.34 7.72
N ARG A 194 -14.29 3.44 8.98
CA ARG A 194 -12.94 3.07 9.39
C ARG A 194 -12.92 1.64 9.94
N GLY A 195 -11.75 1.00 9.90
CA GLY A 195 -11.54 -0.33 10.49
C GLY A 195 -12.32 -1.46 9.79
N VAL A 196 -12.65 -1.27 8.51
CA VAL A 196 -13.33 -2.23 7.63
C VAL A 196 -12.66 -2.28 6.27
#